data_AF-A0A401QA11-F1
#
_entry.id   AF-A0A401QA11-F1
#
_cell.length_a   1.000
_cell.length_b   1.000
_cell.length_c   1.000
_cell.angle_alpha   90.00
_cell.angle_beta   90.00
_cell.angle_gamma   90.00
#
_symmetry.space_group_name_H-M   'P 1'
#
loop_
_entity.id
_entity.type
_entity.pdbx_description
1 polymer ?
#
loop_
_entity_poly.entity_id
_entity_poly.type
_entity_poly.pdbx_seq_one_letter_code
_entity_poly.pdbx_strand_id
1 'polypeptide(L)'
;QFSKVFDELCPALEDMLAQGHMGIITELAAACVKHKAKQAELLTKLYQAFHCCQPASRRTACSPLFVSLLTYEIFYGLGDEDVTTEHQPSEEQRLSSISYHGSLLTQHLLHFDEPAPVTLSLAAMPQGDQVKLACDQAGSHVFDALLTSGTVSDKQRRKVLRKLEGQFMQLACDRHGSRVLDQIWGSASLKAKQTIAAELASRESELWGDPIGHHIARNLALTHFVKRRREWDEHQAAESKRRKMFAELLED
;
A
#
# COMPACT_ATOMS: atom_id res chain seq x y z
N GLN A 1 -22.68 -21.26 4.33
CA GLN A 1 -21.55 -22.22 4.34
C GLN A 1 -20.26 -21.54 4.79
N PHE A 2 -19.87 -20.42 4.15
CA PHE A 2 -18.68 -19.62 4.53
C PHE A 2 -18.57 -19.34 6.04
N SER A 3 -19.61 -18.80 6.68
CA SER A 3 -19.54 -18.45 8.11
C SER A 3 -19.19 -19.63 9.02
N LYS A 4 -19.66 -20.85 8.71
CA LYS A 4 -19.32 -22.04 9.50
C LYS A 4 -17.84 -22.39 9.36
N VAL A 5 -17.32 -22.38 8.13
CA VAL A 5 -15.89 -22.61 7.86
C VAL A 5 -15.04 -21.52 8.54
N PHE A 6 -15.49 -20.27 8.48
CA PHE A 6 -14.83 -19.17 9.17
C PHE A 6 -14.78 -19.42 10.68
N ASP A 7 -15.91 -19.75 11.31
CA ASP A 7 -16.00 -19.95 12.76
C ASP A 7 -15.14 -21.15 13.24
N GLU A 8 -14.94 -22.17 12.39
CA GLU A 8 -14.05 -23.31 12.66
C GLU A 8 -12.56 -22.97 12.51
N LEU A 9 -12.18 -22.19 11.49
CA LEU A 9 -10.78 -21.88 11.19
C LEU A 9 -10.22 -20.69 11.99
N CYS A 10 -11.07 -19.70 12.26
CA CYS A 10 -10.65 -18.43 12.86
C CYS A 10 -9.95 -18.55 14.22
N PRO A 11 -10.34 -19.48 15.13
CA PRO A 11 -9.62 -19.69 16.39
C PRO A 11 -8.17 -20.15 16.23
N ALA A 12 -7.82 -20.80 15.13
CA ALA A 12 -6.50 -21.39 14.88
C ALA A 12 -5.60 -20.53 13.99
N LEU A 13 -5.91 -19.24 13.78
CA LEU A 13 -5.14 -18.37 12.90
C LEU A 13 -3.68 -18.20 13.32
N GLU A 14 -3.41 -18.16 14.62
CA GLU A 14 -2.05 -18.06 15.16
C GLU A 14 -1.27 -19.36 14.94
N ASP A 15 -1.91 -20.51 15.15
CA ASP A 15 -1.31 -21.82 14.85
C ASP A 15 -1.00 -21.96 13.35
N MET A 16 -1.90 -21.48 12.48
CA MET A 16 -1.66 -21.43 11.03
C MET A 16 -0.49 -20.52 10.69
N LEU A 17 -0.33 -19.40 11.39
CA LEU A 17 0.82 -18.50 11.27
C LEU A 17 2.12 -19.23 11.62
N ALA A 18 2.15 -19.87 12.79
CA ALA A 18 3.30 -20.63 13.28
C ALA A 18 3.67 -21.83 12.39
N GLN A 19 2.68 -22.50 11.79
CA GLN A 19 2.89 -23.65 10.90
C GLN A 19 3.18 -23.25 9.44
N GLY A 20 3.14 -21.96 9.10
CA GLY A 20 3.42 -21.49 7.73
C GLY A 20 2.28 -21.73 6.73
N HIS A 21 1.05 -21.98 7.20
CA HIS A 21 -0.12 -22.22 6.35
C HIS A 21 -0.80 -20.92 5.86
N MET A 22 -0.02 -20.01 5.25
CA MET A 22 -0.46 -18.64 4.94
C MET A 22 -1.53 -18.58 3.86
N GLY A 23 -1.55 -19.58 2.97
CA GLY A 23 -2.59 -19.74 1.95
C GLY A 23 -3.99 -19.78 2.56
N ILE A 24 -4.16 -20.42 3.72
CA ILE A 24 -5.47 -20.51 4.39
C ILE A 24 -5.90 -19.13 4.88
N ILE A 25 -4.99 -18.36 5.49
CA ILE A 25 -5.27 -17.02 6.02
C ILE A 25 -5.63 -16.04 4.89
N THR A 26 -4.88 -16.10 3.78
CA THR A 26 -5.11 -15.25 2.60
C THR A 26 -6.44 -15.58 1.91
N GLU A 27 -6.76 -16.87 1.72
CA GLU A 27 -8.06 -17.29 1.16
C GLU A 27 -9.23 -16.97 2.09
N LEU A 28 -9.04 -17.04 3.42
CA LEU A 28 -10.06 -16.63 4.37
C LEU A 28 -10.34 -15.12 4.26
N ALA A 29 -9.31 -14.29 4.10
CA ALA A 29 -9.45 -12.86 3.86
C ALA A 29 -10.14 -12.55 2.52
N ALA A 30 -9.77 -13.25 1.45
CA ALA A 30 -10.43 -13.15 0.16
C ALA A 30 -11.92 -13.53 0.24
N ALA A 31 -12.25 -14.59 0.98
CA ALA A 31 -13.62 -15.02 1.19
C ALA A 31 -14.43 -14.01 2.03
N CYS A 32 -13.82 -13.35 3.02
CA CYS A 32 -14.43 -12.23 3.75
C CYS A 32 -14.81 -11.05 2.82
N VAL A 33 -13.97 -10.74 1.82
CA VAL A 33 -14.29 -9.74 0.78
C VAL A 33 -15.46 -10.22 -0.07
N LYS A 34 -15.35 -11.43 -0.64
CA LYS A 34 -16.35 -12.01 -1.55
C LYS A 34 -17.74 -12.11 -0.94
N HIS A 35 -17.82 -12.50 0.33
CA HIS A 35 -19.08 -12.70 1.04
C HIS A 35 -19.56 -11.47 1.82
N LYS A 36 -18.76 -10.39 1.88
CA LYS A 36 -19.04 -9.20 2.70
C LYS A 36 -19.46 -9.55 4.13
N ALA A 37 -18.71 -10.47 4.74
CA ALA A 37 -19.03 -11.03 6.04
C ALA A 37 -17.75 -11.28 6.83
N LYS A 38 -17.84 -11.20 8.17
CA LYS A 38 -16.76 -11.56 9.11
C LYS A 38 -15.46 -10.74 8.97
N GLN A 39 -15.45 -9.66 8.18
CA GLN A 39 -14.27 -8.81 7.94
C GLN A 39 -13.68 -8.20 9.22
N ALA A 40 -14.51 -7.55 10.05
CA ALA A 40 -14.05 -6.96 11.32
C ALA A 40 -13.58 -8.01 12.34
N GLU A 41 -14.24 -9.17 12.36
CA GLU A 41 -13.87 -10.30 13.21
C GLU A 41 -12.51 -10.87 12.79
N LEU A 42 -12.29 -11.07 11.49
CA LEU A 42 -11.00 -11.52 10.94
C LEU A 42 -9.89 -10.53 11.27
N LEU A 43 -10.12 -9.23 11.07
CA LEU A 43 -9.11 -8.21 11.37
C LEU A 43 -8.73 -8.20 12.85
N THR A 44 -9.71 -8.36 13.75
CA THR A 44 -9.46 -8.47 15.19
C THR A 44 -8.60 -9.69 15.52
N LYS A 45 -8.87 -10.81 14.85
CA LYS A 45 -8.13 -12.06 15.05
C LYS A 45 -6.73 -12.03 14.45
N LEU A 46 -6.53 -11.34 13.33
CA LEU A 46 -5.21 -11.01 12.82
C LEU A 46 -4.43 -10.14 13.81
N TYR A 47 -5.06 -9.14 14.44
CA TYR A 47 -4.36 -8.38 15.48
C TYR A 47 -3.91 -9.24 16.66
N GLN A 48 -4.71 -10.25 17.02
CA GLN A 48 -4.32 -11.22 18.06
C GLN A 48 -3.14 -12.05 17.58
N ALA A 49 -3.23 -12.72 16.43
CA ALA A 49 -2.18 -13.58 15.90
C ALA A 49 -0.85 -12.85 15.61
N PHE A 50 -0.89 -11.55 15.31
CA PHE A 50 0.30 -10.72 15.06
C PHE A 50 0.75 -9.92 16.31
N HIS A 51 0.15 -10.17 17.47
CA HIS A 51 0.48 -9.54 18.76
C HIS A 51 0.41 -8.00 18.77
N CYS A 52 -0.48 -7.43 17.96
CA CYS A 52 -0.72 -5.99 17.88
C CYS A 52 -2.14 -5.58 18.31
N CYS A 53 -2.91 -6.50 18.89
CA CYS A 53 -4.26 -6.21 19.39
C CYS A 53 -4.27 -5.27 20.61
N GLN A 54 -3.30 -5.46 21.51
CA GLN A 54 -3.12 -4.66 22.72
C GLN A 54 -1.63 -4.33 22.94
N PRO A 55 -1.33 -3.13 23.46
CA PRO A 55 -2.22 -1.98 23.58
C PRO A 55 -2.71 -1.49 22.21
N ALA A 56 -3.82 -0.73 22.18
CA ALA A 56 -4.42 -0.25 20.93
C ALA A 56 -3.46 0.58 20.06
N SER A 57 -2.44 1.20 20.67
CA SER A 57 -1.35 1.90 19.98
C SER A 57 -0.56 0.98 19.02
N ARG A 58 -0.40 -0.32 19.32
CA ARG A 58 0.32 -1.28 18.45
C ARG A 58 -0.41 -1.50 17.12
N ARG A 59 -1.72 -1.30 17.05
CA ARG A 59 -2.52 -1.51 15.83
C ARG A 59 -2.10 -0.60 14.69
N THR A 60 -1.46 0.54 14.97
CA THR A 60 -0.91 1.43 13.94
C THR A 60 0.28 0.81 13.19
N ALA A 61 0.89 -0.25 13.73
CA ALA A 61 1.94 -1.02 13.09
C ALA A 61 1.43 -2.31 12.40
N CYS A 62 0.13 -2.54 12.26
CA CYS A 62 -0.34 -3.83 11.73
C CYS A 62 0.11 -4.13 10.28
N SER A 63 0.23 -3.11 9.43
CA SER A 63 0.60 -3.30 8.02
C SER A 63 2.03 -3.82 7.83
N PRO A 64 3.09 -3.24 8.45
CA PRO A 64 4.42 -3.82 8.34
C PRO A 64 4.50 -5.25 8.89
N LEU A 65 3.73 -5.59 9.94
CA LEU A 65 3.63 -6.95 10.47
C LEU A 65 2.98 -7.91 9.46
N PHE A 66 1.83 -7.53 8.90
CA PHE A 66 1.11 -8.36 7.94
C PHE A 66 1.91 -8.58 6.66
N VAL A 67 2.54 -7.53 6.13
CA VAL A 67 3.34 -7.62 4.90
C VAL A 67 4.59 -8.47 5.11
N SER A 68 5.25 -8.38 6.26
CA SER A 68 6.45 -9.17 6.57
C SER A 68 6.13 -10.58 7.10
N LEU A 69 4.88 -10.83 7.51
CA LEU A 69 4.47 -12.00 8.28
C LEU A 69 5.23 -12.20 9.60
N LEU A 70 5.63 -11.10 10.24
CA LEU A 70 6.31 -11.12 11.53
C LEU A 70 5.35 -10.67 12.63
N THR A 71 5.37 -11.35 13.78
CA THR A 71 4.69 -10.87 14.99
C THR A 71 5.36 -9.61 15.51
N TYR A 72 4.64 -8.84 16.32
CA TYR A 72 5.10 -7.55 16.83
C TYR A 72 6.49 -7.61 17.49
N GLU A 73 6.71 -8.61 18.33
CA GLU A 73 7.95 -8.81 19.08
C GLU A 73 9.12 -9.13 18.14
N ILE A 74 8.90 -10.00 17.16
CA ILE A 74 9.92 -10.35 16.17
C ILE A 74 10.25 -9.15 15.29
N PHE A 75 9.24 -8.40 14.85
CA PHE A 75 9.45 -7.22 14.01
C PHE A 75 10.23 -6.14 14.74
N TYR A 76 9.92 -5.86 16.00
CA TYR A 76 10.57 -4.81 16.81
C TYR A 76 11.78 -5.29 17.61
N GLY A 77 12.13 -6.58 17.54
CA GLY A 77 13.27 -7.16 18.26
C GLY A 77 13.12 -7.12 19.77
N LEU A 78 11.88 -7.27 20.27
CA LEU A 78 11.57 -7.22 21.70
C LEU A 78 11.86 -8.57 22.36
N GLY A 79 12.54 -8.54 23.51
CA GLY A 79 12.72 -9.72 24.35
C GLY A 79 11.49 -9.99 25.23
N ASP A 80 11.46 -11.17 25.88
CA ASP A 80 10.34 -11.58 26.76
C ASP A 80 10.04 -10.57 27.88
N GLU A 81 11.05 -9.83 28.36
CA GLU A 81 10.90 -8.81 29.39
C GLU A 81 10.19 -7.54 28.88
N ASP A 82 10.37 -7.21 27.60
CA ASP A 82 9.83 -6.00 26.96
C ASP A 82 8.34 -6.16 26.58
N VAL A 83 7.86 -7.39 26.43
CA VAL A 83 6.47 -7.71 26.01
C VAL A 83 5.43 -7.10 26.94
N THR A 84 5.77 -6.93 28.23
CA THR A 84 4.91 -6.40 29.29
C THR A 84 4.81 -4.87 29.33
N THR A 85 5.65 -4.17 28.57
CA THR A 85 5.65 -2.70 28.52
C THR A 85 4.79 -2.16 27.37
N GLU A 86 4.25 -0.94 27.52
CA GLU A 86 3.54 -0.21 26.46
C GLU A 86 4.52 0.22 25.34
N HIS A 87 5.22 -0.73 24.70
CA HIS A 87 6.12 -0.46 23.59
C HIS A 87 5.32 0.15 22.43
N GLN A 88 5.62 1.41 22.13
CA GLN A 88 5.06 2.11 20.98
C GLN A 88 5.90 1.80 19.74
N PRO A 89 5.27 1.67 18.56
CA PRO A 89 5.97 1.49 17.30
C PRO A 89 7.10 2.52 17.11
N SER A 90 8.35 2.04 17.10
CA SER A 90 9.50 2.89 16.77
C SER A 90 9.56 3.17 15.26
N GLU A 91 9.82 4.42 14.89
CA GLU A 91 10.07 4.81 13.48
C GLU A 91 11.44 4.35 12.95
N GLU A 92 12.33 3.88 13.85
CA GLU A 92 13.67 3.42 13.49
C GLU A 92 13.64 2.02 12.87
N GLN A 93 12.70 1.17 13.30
CA GLN A 93 12.59 -0.20 12.81
C GLN A 93 12.08 -0.23 11.38
N ARG A 94 12.77 -1.01 10.53
CA ARG A 94 12.53 -1.07 9.10
C ARG A 94 12.06 -2.45 8.66
N LEU A 95 11.21 -2.47 7.65
CA LEU A 95 10.86 -3.68 6.92
C LEU A 95 12.12 -4.35 6.35
N SER A 96 12.45 -5.52 6.88
CA SER A 96 13.59 -6.34 6.41
C SER A 96 13.23 -7.13 5.15
N SER A 97 12.00 -7.63 5.06
CA SER A 97 11.50 -8.42 3.94
C SER A 97 10.00 -8.21 3.72
N ILE A 98 9.53 -8.58 2.53
CA ILE A 98 8.11 -8.54 2.15
C ILE A 98 7.74 -9.95 1.71
N SER A 99 6.70 -10.51 2.34
CA SER A 99 6.18 -11.82 2.00
C SER A 99 5.14 -11.73 0.90
N TYR A 100 5.15 -12.68 -0.04
CA TYR A 100 4.10 -12.82 -1.04
C TYR A 100 2.71 -12.92 -0.40
N HIS A 101 2.53 -13.83 0.56
CA HIS A 101 1.25 -14.00 1.24
C HIS A 101 0.92 -12.80 2.15
N GLY A 102 1.93 -12.16 2.74
CA GLY A 102 1.72 -10.95 3.53
C GLY A 102 1.21 -9.77 2.70
N SER A 103 1.77 -9.58 1.50
CA SER A 103 1.27 -8.61 0.53
C SER A 103 -0.15 -8.94 0.10
N LEU A 104 -0.41 -10.20 -0.29
CA LEU A 104 -1.74 -10.63 -0.75
C LEU A 104 -2.81 -10.48 0.34
N LEU A 105 -2.48 -10.82 1.58
CA LEU A 105 -3.35 -10.57 2.74
C LEU A 105 -3.70 -9.08 2.82
N THR A 106 -2.68 -8.21 2.81
CA THR A 106 -2.86 -6.75 2.90
C THR A 106 -3.71 -6.20 1.75
N GLN A 107 -3.55 -6.74 0.53
CA GLN A 107 -4.40 -6.39 -0.62
C GLN A 107 -5.88 -6.71 -0.34
N HIS A 108 -6.20 -7.91 0.15
CA HIS A 108 -7.59 -8.26 0.50
C HIS A 108 -8.15 -7.36 1.60
N LEU A 109 -7.36 -7.03 2.62
CA LEU A 109 -7.80 -6.16 3.71
C LEU A 109 -8.11 -4.73 3.23
N LEU A 110 -7.45 -4.24 2.19
CA LEU A 110 -7.76 -2.94 1.56
C LEU A 110 -9.11 -2.93 0.82
N HIS A 111 -9.68 -4.09 0.52
CA HIS A 111 -11.01 -4.26 -0.07
C HIS A 111 -12.11 -4.58 0.96
N PHE A 112 -11.80 -4.52 2.25
CA PHE A 112 -12.83 -4.59 3.29
C PHE A 112 -13.71 -3.35 3.25
N ASP A 113 -14.93 -3.45 3.79
CA ASP A 113 -15.89 -2.36 3.89
C ASP A 113 -15.32 -1.21 4.76
N GLU A 114 -14.50 -1.56 5.76
CA GLU A 114 -13.80 -0.61 6.65
C GLU A 114 -12.26 -0.75 6.54
N PRO A 115 -11.62 -0.18 5.49
CA PRO A 115 -10.18 -0.29 5.27
C PRO A 115 -9.35 0.71 6.10
N ALA A 116 -10.01 1.52 6.93
CA ALA A 116 -9.36 2.57 7.71
C ALA A 116 -8.19 2.08 8.58
N PRO A 117 -8.29 0.95 9.31
CA PRO A 117 -7.18 0.51 10.15
C PRO A 117 -5.91 0.18 9.35
N VAL A 118 -6.05 -0.48 8.20
CA VAL A 118 -4.92 -0.84 7.32
C VAL A 118 -4.35 0.41 6.66
N THR A 119 -5.18 1.28 6.11
CA THR A 119 -4.70 2.52 5.46
C THR A 119 -4.03 3.48 6.44
N LEU A 120 -4.50 3.56 7.68
CA LEU A 120 -3.84 4.33 8.73
C LEU A 120 -2.48 3.76 9.10
N SER A 121 -2.37 2.43 9.18
CA SER A 121 -1.10 1.77 9.46
C SER A 121 -0.10 1.91 8.32
N LEU A 122 -0.53 1.73 7.06
CA LEU A 122 0.30 2.03 5.88
C LEU A 122 0.79 3.49 5.92
N ALA A 123 -0.10 4.45 6.20
CA ALA A 123 0.28 5.86 6.29
C ALA A 123 1.22 6.19 7.47
N ALA A 124 1.32 5.32 8.48
CA ALA A 124 2.23 5.47 9.62
C ALA A 124 3.63 4.91 9.33
N MET A 125 3.78 4.05 8.30
CA MET A 125 5.09 3.48 7.96
C MET A 125 6.14 4.55 7.62
N PRO A 126 7.42 4.32 7.97
CA PRO A 126 8.51 5.18 7.56
C PRO A 126 8.60 5.31 6.03
N GLN A 127 9.09 6.44 5.53
CA GLN A 127 9.19 6.69 4.07
C GLN A 127 10.01 5.61 3.35
N GLY A 128 11.16 5.22 3.89
CA GLY A 128 12.00 4.17 3.28
C GLY A 128 11.29 2.82 3.17
N ASP A 129 10.42 2.50 4.13
CA ASP A 129 9.62 1.27 4.14
C ASP A 129 8.50 1.32 3.09
N GLN A 130 7.90 2.50 2.89
CA GLN A 130 6.92 2.74 1.83
C GLN A 130 7.54 2.62 0.44
N VAL A 131 8.75 3.14 0.26
CA VAL A 131 9.50 2.98 -1.00
C VAL A 131 9.87 1.52 -1.21
N LYS A 132 10.37 0.83 -0.18
CA LYS A 132 10.69 -0.59 -0.25
C LYS A 132 9.46 -1.42 -0.63
N LEU A 133 8.30 -1.11 -0.06
CA LEU A 133 7.03 -1.74 -0.42
C LEU A 133 6.67 -1.49 -1.88
N ALA A 134 6.77 -0.24 -2.35
CA ALA A 134 6.41 0.13 -3.72
C ALA A 134 7.34 -0.49 -4.79
N CYS A 135 8.61 -0.69 -4.45
CA CYS A 135 9.62 -1.26 -5.36
C CYS A 135 9.76 -2.79 -5.26
N ASP A 136 8.97 -3.44 -4.38
CA ASP A 136 9.01 -4.90 -4.23
C ASP A 136 8.07 -5.62 -5.22
N GLN A 137 8.47 -6.82 -5.64
CA GLN A 137 7.70 -7.63 -6.59
C GLN A 137 6.30 -7.99 -6.07
N ALA A 138 6.18 -8.36 -4.80
CA ALA A 138 4.89 -8.64 -4.20
C ALA A 138 4.29 -7.37 -3.60
N GLY A 139 5.10 -6.54 -2.96
CA GLY A 139 4.68 -5.33 -2.25
C GLY A 139 4.02 -4.27 -3.14
N SER A 140 4.48 -4.12 -4.39
CA SER A 140 3.91 -3.15 -5.34
C SER A 140 2.40 -3.32 -5.54
N HIS A 141 1.91 -4.56 -5.50
CA HIS A 141 0.48 -4.87 -5.63
C HIS A 141 -0.38 -4.37 -4.45
N VAL A 142 0.22 -4.04 -3.30
CA VAL A 142 -0.50 -3.33 -2.21
C VAL A 142 -0.94 -1.94 -2.67
N PHE A 143 -0.13 -1.27 -3.50
CA PHE A 143 -0.51 0.02 -4.08
C PHE A 143 -1.56 -0.13 -5.17
N ASP A 144 -1.54 -1.21 -5.96
CA ASP A 144 -2.61 -1.53 -6.91
C ASP A 144 -3.96 -1.61 -6.17
N ALA A 145 -4.02 -2.40 -5.09
CA ALA A 145 -5.22 -2.57 -4.27
C ALA A 145 -5.64 -1.25 -3.60
N LEU A 146 -4.69 -0.48 -3.08
CA LEU A 146 -4.94 0.84 -2.48
C LEU A 146 -5.60 1.80 -3.48
N LEU A 147 -5.14 1.81 -4.73
CA LEU A 147 -5.58 2.74 -5.77
C LEU A 147 -6.88 2.32 -6.43
N THR A 148 -7.16 1.02 -6.50
CA THR A 148 -8.35 0.45 -7.18
C THR A 148 -9.50 0.10 -6.24
N SER A 149 -9.26 0.00 -4.93
CA SER A 149 -10.32 -0.31 -3.96
C SER A 149 -11.37 0.80 -3.88
N GLY A 150 -12.63 0.43 -4.13
CA GLY A 150 -13.79 1.33 -4.00
C GLY A 150 -14.13 1.72 -2.57
N THR A 151 -13.64 0.98 -1.56
CA THR A 151 -13.88 1.29 -0.14
C THR A 151 -12.82 2.23 0.43
N VAL A 152 -11.67 2.38 -0.23
CA VAL A 152 -10.63 3.33 0.17
C VAL A 152 -10.95 4.72 -0.37
N SER A 153 -11.32 5.63 0.54
CA SER A 153 -11.57 7.03 0.22
C SER A 153 -10.32 7.74 -0.31
N ASP A 154 -10.50 8.76 -1.15
CA ASP A 154 -9.38 9.57 -1.64
C ASP A 154 -8.55 10.20 -0.51
N LYS A 155 -9.18 10.49 0.64
CA LYS A 155 -8.48 11.03 1.82
C LYS A 155 -7.50 10.00 2.38
N GLN A 156 -7.90 8.74 2.48
CA GLN A 156 -7.03 7.65 2.92
C GLN A 156 -5.91 7.42 1.90
N ARG A 157 -6.23 7.30 0.60
CA ARG A 157 -5.22 7.14 -0.47
C ARG A 157 -4.17 8.25 -0.41
N ARG A 158 -4.59 9.52 -0.41
CA ARG A 158 -3.68 10.66 -0.30
C ARG A 158 -2.81 10.61 0.95
N LYS A 159 -3.34 10.15 2.09
CA LYS A 159 -2.56 10.08 3.34
C LYS A 159 -1.42 9.07 3.22
N VAL A 160 -1.65 7.92 2.58
CA VAL A 160 -0.62 6.91 2.32
C VAL A 160 0.40 7.42 1.29
N LEU A 161 -0.08 7.90 0.14
CA LEU A 161 0.77 8.29 -0.98
C LEU A 161 1.70 9.49 -0.68
N ARG A 162 1.32 10.38 0.24
CA ARG A 162 2.20 11.48 0.70
C ARG A 162 3.54 10.99 1.23
N LYS A 163 3.63 9.76 1.74
CA LYS A 163 4.90 9.20 2.22
C LYS A 163 5.90 8.95 1.09
N LEU A 164 5.46 8.90 -0.16
CA LEU A 164 6.33 8.72 -1.33
C LEU A 164 6.84 10.05 -1.93
N GLU A 165 6.33 11.20 -1.47
CA GLU A 165 6.83 12.51 -1.92
C GLU A 165 8.31 12.67 -1.56
N GLY A 166 9.12 13.12 -2.51
CA GLY A 166 10.58 13.19 -2.41
C GLY A 166 11.31 11.90 -2.84
N GLN A 167 10.58 10.84 -3.20
CA GLN A 167 11.14 9.53 -3.58
C GLN A 167 10.69 9.06 -4.97
N PHE A 168 9.98 9.87 -5.75
CA PHE A 168 9.48 9.49 -7.07
C PHE A 168 10.60 9.19 -8.07
N MET A 169 11.79 9.80 -7.93
CA MET A 169 12.94 9.42 -8.76
C MET A 169 13.36 7.96 -8.53
N GLN A 170 13.41 7.52 -7.27
CA GLN A 170 13.72 6.14 -6.95
C GLN A 170 12.66 5.17 -7.48
N LEU A 171 11.37 5.53 -7.38
CA LEU A 171 10.29 4.74 -7.95
C LEU A 171 10.40 4.68 -9.47
N ALA A 172 10.65 5.81 -10.14
CA ALA A 172 10.65 5.90 -11.60
C ALA A 172 11.72 5.03 -12.26
N CYS A 173 12.88 4.87 -11.61
CA CYS A 173 13.99 4.02 -12.09
C CYS A 173 13.90 2.56 -11.62
N ASP A 174 12.88 2.20 -10.83
CA ASP A 174 12.69 0.83 -10.34
C ASP A 174 11.69 0.04 -11.21
N ARG A 175 11.93 -1.26 -11.39
CA ARG A 175 11.09 -2.17 -12.20
C ARG A 175 9.65 -2.34 -11.72
N HIS A 176 9.42 -2.24 -10.42
CA HIS A 176 8.09 -2.34 -9.79
C HIS A 176 7.59 -0.94 -9.41
N GLY A 177 8.47 -0.12 -8.85
CA GLY A 177 8.18 1.26 -8.47
C GLY A 177 7.67 2.11 -9.64
N SER A 178 8.19 1.91 -10.86
CA SER A 178 7.76 2.64 -12.05
C SER A 178 6.28 2.38 -12.39
N ARG A 179 5.83 1.14 -12.20
CA ARG A 179 4.42 0.77 -12.38
C ARG A 179 3.53 1.39 -11.32
N VAL A 180 3.97 1.37 -10.06
CA VAL A 180 3.27 2.05 -8.96
C VAL A 180 3.15 3.54 -9.24
N LEU A 181 4.23 4.18 -9.73
CA LEU A 181 4.24 5.59 -10.11
C LEU A 181 3.29 5.89 -11.28
N ASP A 182 3.25 5.06 -12.32
CA ASP A 182 2.31 5.21 -13.45
C ASP A 182 0.85 5.13 -12.97
N GLN A 183 0.54 4.25 -12.02
CA GLN A 183 -0.82 4.14 -11.45
C GLN A 183 -1.17 5.33 -10.56
N ILE A 184 -0.24 5.78 -9.71
CA ILE A 184 -0.40 7.01 -8.93
C ILE A 184 -0.67 8.16 -9.88
N TRP A 185 0.11 8.29 -10.95
CA TRP A 185 -0.08 9.30 -11.98
C TRP A 185 -1.46 9.23 -12.63
N GLY A 186 -1.92 8.02 -12.94
CA GLY A 186 -3.19 7.78 -13.61
C GLY A 186 -4.42 8.20 -12.81
N SER A 187 -4.34 8.17 -11.48
CA SER A 187 -5.41 8.56 -10.55
C SER A 187 -5.18 9.93 -9.88
N ALA A 188 -4.03 10.56 -10.13
CA ALA A 188 -3.65 11.82 -9.51
C ALA A 188 -4.46 13.02 -10.02
N SER A 189 -4.80 13.92 -9.09
CA SER A 189 -5.25 15.28 -9.41
C SER A 189 -4.15 16.04 -10.17
N LEU A 190 -4.53 17.07 -10.94
CA LEU A 190 -3.56 17.92 -11.65
C LEU A 190 -2.48 18.47 -10.69
N LYS A 191 -2.88 18.94 -9.50
CA LYS A 191 -1.93 19.43 -8.49
C LYS A 191 -0.91 18.37 -8.07
N ALA A 192 -1.35 17.13 -7.86
CA ALA A 192 -0.45 16.03 -7.49
C ALA A 192 0.48 15.65 -8.66
N LYS A 193 -0.04 15.61 -9.90
CA LYS A 193 0.76 15.44 -11.11
C LYS A 193 1.84 16.50 -11.24
N GLN A 194 1.51 17.75 -10.95
CA GLN A 194 2.46 18.87 -10.96
C GLN A 194 3.58 18.68 -9.92
N THR A 195 3.26 18.20 -8.71
CA THR A 195 4.26 17.88 -7.68
C THR A 195 5.21 16.78 -8.15
N ILE A 196 4.67 15.65 -8.63
CA ILE A 196 5.45 14.51 -9.13
C ILE A 196 6.37 14.95 -10.28
N ALA A 197 5.83 15.67 -11.27
CA ALA A 197 6.61 16.12 -12.42
C ALA A 197 7.68 17.14 -12.03
N ALA A 198 7.42 18.03 -11.04
CA ALA A 198 8.42 18.97 -10.54
C ALA A 198 9.60 18.24 -9.89
N GLU A 199 9.32 17.22 -9.09
CA GLU A 199 10.35 16.41 -8.45
C GLU A 199 11.25 15.71 -9.49
N LEU A 200 10.64 15.04 -10.47
CA LEU A 200 11.38 14.31 -11.51
C LEU A 200 12.14 15.24 -12.46
N ALA A 201 11.56 16.40 -12.79
CA ALA A 201 12.18 17.38 -13.68
C ALA A 201 13.51 17.94 -13.14
N SER A 202 13.67 17.98 -11.80
CA SER A 202 14.93 18.43 -11.17
C SER A 202 16.16 17.60 -11.58
N ARG A 203 15.93 16.35 -11.98
CA ARG A 203 16.95 15.37 -12.39
C ARG A 203 16.58 14.71 -13.73
N GLU A 204 15.98 15.49 -14.65
CA GLU A 204 15.48 14.98 -15.94
C GLU A 204 16.56 14.21 -16.74
N SER A 205 17.80 14.68 -16.75
CA SER A 205 18.90 14.03 -17.50
C SER A 205 19.22 12.63 -17.00
N GLU A 206 19.15 12.41 -15.68
CA GLU A 206 19.35 11.09 -15.08
C GLU A 206 18.21 10.15 -15.46
N LEU A 207 16.97 10.65 -15.41
CA LEU A 207 15.79 9.86 -15.73
C LEU A 207 15.77 9.41 -17.20
N TRP A 208 16.22 10.26 -18.14
CA TRP A 208 16.37 9.86 -19.56
C TRP A 208 17.51 8.87 -19.80
N GLY A 209 18.53 8.87 -18.95
CA GLY A 209 19.64 7.92 -19.02
C GLY A 209 19.33 6.56 -18.39
N ASP A 210 18.28 6.46 -17.57
CA ASP A 210 17.89 5.23 -16.91
C ASP A 210 17.07 4.30 -17.84
N PRO A 211 17.35 2.98 -17.88
CA PRO A 211 16.64 2.02 -18.74
C PRO A 211 15.13 1.91 -18.50
N ILE A 212 14.64 2.28 -17.32
CA ILE A 212 13.22 2.22 -16.95
C ILE A 212 12.65 3.64 -16.87
N GLY A 213 13.40 4.54 -16.24
CA GLY A 213 13.03 5.93 -16.01
C GLY A 213 12.70 6.69 -17.27
N HIS A 214 13.34 6.40 -18.41
CA HIS A 214 13.06 7.11 -19.66
C HIS A 214 11.62 6.89 -20.15
N HIS A 215 10.99 5.75 -19.80
CA HIS A 215 9.58 5.51 -20.08
C HIS A 215 8.69 6.42 -19.23
N ILE A 216 9.01 6.60 -17.95
CA ILE A 216 8.31 7.54 -17.06
C ILE A 216 8.48 8.97 -17.56
N ALA A 217 9.69 9.39 -17.93
CA ALA A 217 9.93 10.74 -18.47
C ALA A 217 9.04 11.06 -19.68
N ARG A 218 8.88 10.07 -20.58
CA ARG A 218 8.00 10.15 -21.75
C ARG A 218 6.53 10.15 -21.36
N ASN A 219 6.10 9.22 -20.50
CA ASN A 219 4.70 9.08 -20.07
C ASN A 219 4.19 10.35 -19.38
N LEU A 220 5.03 10.98 -18.56
CA LEU A 220 4.71 12.21 -17.84
C LEU A 220 4.93 13.47 -18.69
N ALA A 221 5.44 13.31 -19.93
CA ALA A 221 5.79 14.40 -20.83
C ALA A 221 6.69 15.47 -20.16
N LEU A 222 7.72 15.05 -19.42
CA LEU A 222 8.53 15.95 -18.59
C LEU A 222 9.21 17.07 -19.38
N THR A 223 9.66 16.80 -20.61
CA THR A 223 10.24 17.85 -21.45
C THR A 223 9.24 18.97 -21.77
N HIS A 224 7.96 18.64 -21.92
CA HIS A 224 6.89 19.65 -22.10
C HIS A 224 6.61 20.37 -20.77
N PHE A 225 6.64 19.65 -19.65
CA PHE A 225 6.51 20.26 -18.33
C PHE A 225 7.57 21.34 -18.07
N VAL A 226 8.83 21.07 -18.44
CA VAL A 226 9.96 22.00 -18.27
C VAL A 226 9.89 23.17 -19.26
N LYS A 227 9.65 22.89 -20.55
CA LYS A 227 9.78 23.91 -21.61
C LYS A 227 8.47 24.68 -21.89
N ARG A 228 7.31 24.07 -21.63
CA ARG A 228 5.98 24.55 -22.04
C ARG A 228 4.93 24.24 -20.98
N ARG A 229 5.16 24.78 -19.77
CA ARG A 229 4.37 24.42 -18.59
C ARG A 229 2.86 24.62 -18.76
N ARG A 230 2.44 25.72 -19.40
CA ARG A 230 1.01 26.03 -19.62
C ARG A 230 0.33 24.98 -20.51
N GLU A 231 0.95 24.65 -21.64
CA GLU A 231 0.44 23.62 -22.57
C GLU A 231 0.37 22.24 -21.88
N TRP A 232 1.37 21.93 -21.05
CA TRP A 232 1.39 20.70 -20.29
C TRP A 232 0.22 20.63 -19.28
N ASP A 233 -0.04 21.70 -18.53
CA ASP A 233 -1.15 21.76 -17.57
C ASP A 233 -2.51 21.60 -18.29
N GLU A 234 -2.70 22.29 -19.42
CA GLU A 234 -3.89 22.18 -20.27
C GLU A 234 -4.11 20.73 -20.77
N HIS A 235 -3.05 20.09 -21.26
CA HIS A 235 -3.10 18.70 -21.74
C HIS A 235 -3.45 17.73 -20.61
N GLN A 236 -2.77 17.83 -19.45
CA GLN A 236 -3.02 16.96 -18.31
C GLN A 236 -4.43 17.14 -17.73
N ALA A 237 -4.93 18.37 -17.68
CA ALA A 237 -6.30 18.67 -17.25
C ALA A 237 -7.35 18.06 -18.20
N ALA A 238 -7.14 18.22 -19.51
CA ALA A 238 -8.02 17.64 -20.54
C ALA A 238 -8.04 16.11 -20.45
N GLU A 239 -6.87 15.48 -20.24
CA GLU A 239 -6.77 14.02 -20.10
C GLU A 239 -7.50 13.51 -18.85
N SER A 240 -7.31 14.17 -17.70
CA SER A 240 -8.01 13.80 -16.46
C SER A 240 -9.53 13.96 -16.60
N LYS A 241 -10.01 15.02 -17.26
CA LYS A 241 -11.44 15.20 -17.55
C LYS A 241 -11.98 14.08 -18.44
N ARG A 242 -11.25 13.73 -19.49
CA ARG A 242 -11.59 12.63 -20.41
C ARG A 242 -11.69 11.29 -19.67
N ARG A 243 -10.70 10.95 -18.84
CA ARG A 243 -10.71 9.71 -18.05
C ARG A 243 -11.91 9.65 -17.11
N LYS A 244 -12.23 10.76 -16.43
CA LYS A 244 -13.40 10.83 -15.55
C LYS A 244 -14.71 10.57 -16.28
N MET A 245 -14.90 11.20 -17.45
CA MET A 245 -16.08 10.97 -18.28
C MET A 245 -16.20 9.51 -18.74
N PHE A 246 -15.09 8.85 -19.09
CA PHE A 246 -15.12 7.43 -19.44
C PHE A 246 -15.41 6.51 -18.24
N ALA A 247 -14.92 6.84 -17.04
CA ALA A 247 -15.21 6.06 -15.84
C ALA A 247 -16.71 6.14 -15.49
N GLU A 248 -17.30 7.34 -15.53
CA GLU A 248 -18.74 7.55 -15.30
C GLU A 248 -19.60 6.72 -16.29
N LEU A 249 -19.19 6.61 -17.55
CA LEU A 249 -19.89 5.79 -18.57
C LEU A 249 -19.77 4.28 -18.38
N LEU A 250 -18.77 3.80 -17.63
CA LEU A 250 -18.56 2.37 -17.39
C LEU A 250 -19.21 1.89 -16.08
N GLU A 251 -19.61 2.83 -15.22
CA GLU A 251 -20.33 2.57 -13.98
C GLU A 251 -21.87 2.57 -14.17
N ASP A 252 -22.36 3.03 -15.33
CA ASP A 252 -23.75 2.95 -15.82
C ASP A 252 -24.02 1.66 -16.63
#